data_AF-X1QTU0-F1
#
_entry.id   AF-X1QTU0-F1
#
_cell.length_a   1.000
_cell.length_b   1.000
_cell.length_c   1.000
_cell.angle_alpha   90.00
_cell.angle_beta   90.00
_cell.angle_gamma   90.00
#
_symmetry.space_group_name_H-M   'P 1'
#
loop_
_entity.id
_entity.type
_entity.pdbx_description
1 polymer ?
#
loop_
_entity_poly.entity_id
_entity_poly.type
_entity_poly.pdbx_seq_one_letter_code
_entity_poly.pdbx_strand_id
1 'polypeptide(L)'
;VAEPTLSGMHDMRRQVDMINHFGLPAAVMINKWDINAENTQVLRDYCARQSLPLLGEIPYDTTVTEALAEEVPLVEHNQGPAAQAVTEGWGRAEQMLASL
;
A
#
# COMPACT_ATOMS: atom_id res chain seq x y z
N VAL A 1 1.43 -4.99 -0.50
CA VAL A 1 1.65 -3.65 -1.10
C VAL A 1 1.67 -3.82 -2.60
N ALA A 2 1.05 -2.94 -3.38
CA ALA A 2 1.02 -3.04 -4.85
C ALA A 2 1.19 -1.67 -5.51
N GLU A 3 1.88 -1.61 -6.64
CA GLU A 3 1.94 -0.42 -7.50
C GLU A 3 0.91 -0.54 -8.64
N PRO A 4 0.39 0.58 -9.18
CA PRO A 4 -0.59 0.58 -10.27
C PRO A 4 0.05 0.28 -11.65
N THR A 5 0.88 -0.77 -11.69
CA THR A 5 1.50 -1.34 -12.89
C THR A 5 0.85 -2.67 -13.22
N LEU A 6 0.94 -3.13 -14.48
CA LEU A 6 0.36 -4.42 -14.88
C LEU A 6 0.97 -5.59 -14.10
N SER A 7 2.28 -5.58 -13.86
CA SER A 7 2.96 -6.59 -13.04
C SER A 7 2.54 -6.49 -11.57
N GLY A 8 2.51 -5.28 -11.00
CA GLY A 8 2.10 -5.07 -9.60
C GLY A 8 0.68 -5.56 -9.32
N MET A 9 -0.25 -5.30 -10.24
CA MET A 9 -1.63 -5.81 -10.15
C MET A 9 -1.70 -7.33 -10.29
N HIS A 10 -0.92 -7.93 -11.20
CA HIS A 10 -0.90 -9.38 -11.39
C HIS A 10 -0.32 -10.10 -10.16
N ASP A 11 0.80 -9.62 -9.64
CA ASP A 11 1.46 -10.19 -8.46
C ASP A 11 0.60 -10.06 -7.21
N MET A 12 -0.08 -8.91 -7.05
CA MET A 12 -1.03 -8.71 -5.95
C MET A 12 -2.17 -9.73 -6.00
N ARG A 13 -2.79 -9.95 -7.16
CA ARG A 13 -3.87 -10.94 -7.31
C ARG A 13 -3.41 -12.34 -6.90
N ARG A 14 -2.23 -12.76 -7.36
CA ARG A 14 -1.65 -14.06 -7.00
C ARG A 14 -1.37 -14.18 -5.50
N GLN A 15 -0.88 -13.12 -4.86
CA GLN A 15 -0.64 -13.10 -3.41
C GLN A 15 -1.94 -13.19 -2.63
N VAL A 16 -2.98 -12.44 -3.03
CA VAL A 16 -4.31 -12.47 -2.42
C VAL A 16 -4.92 -13.86 -2.52
N ASP A 17 -4.86 -14.50 -3.69
CA ASP A 17 -5.38 -15.86 -3.89
C ASP A 17 -4.69 -16.87 -2.95
N MET A 18 -3.37 -16.75 -2.78
CA MET A 18 -2.60 -17.58 -1.85
C MET A 18 -2.99 -17.32 -0.39
N ILE A 19 -3.11 -16.06 0.01
CA ILE A 19 -3.48 -15.69 1.39
C ILE A 19 -4.89 -16.22 1.71
N ASN A 20 -5.83 -16.04 0.78
CA ASN A 20 -7.19 -16.55 0.88
C ASN A 20 -7.23 -18.08 0.98
N HIS A 21 -6.37 -18.80 0.25
CA HIS A 21 -6.26 -20.25 0.35
C HIS A 21 -5.94 -20.74 1.78
N PHE A 22 -5.11 -19.99 2.51
CA PHE A 22 -4.78 -20.29 3.91
C PHE A 22 -5.75 -19.69 4.93
N GLY A 23 -6.78 -18.94 4.49
CA GLY A 23 -7.76 -18.31 5.38
C GLY A 23 -7.15 -17.24 6.30
N LEU A 24 -6.07 -16.58 5.87
CA LEU A 24 -5.40 -15.56 6.65
C LEU A 24 -5.98 -14.17 6.37
N PRO A 25 -6.06 -13.27 7.37
CA PRO A 25 -6.47 -11.90 7.14
C PRO A 25 -5.43 -11.14 6.31
N ALA A 26 -5.89 -10.29 5.40
CA ALA A 26 -5.04 -9.44 4.57
C ALA A 26 -5.62 -8.04 4.40
N ALA A 27 -4.74 -7.09 4.17
CA ALA A 27 -5.05 -5.73 3.77
C ALA A 27 -4.03 -5.24 2.73
N VAL A 28 -4.38 -4.18 2.01
CA VAL A 28 -3.60 -3.67 0.88
C VAL A 28 -3.19 -2.21 1.13
N MET A 29 -1.94 -1.89 0.78
CA MET A 29 -1.46 -0.51 0.62
C MET A 29 -1.10 -0.33 -0.85
N ILE A 30 -1.60 0.73 -1.48
CA ILE A 30 -1.27 1.08 -2.87
C ILE A 30 -0.07 2.02 -2.83
N ASN A 31 1.04 1.63 -3.48
CA ASN A 31 2.25 2.44 -3.56
C ASN A 31 2.30 3.21 -4.87
N LYS A 32 2.82 4.45 -4.84
CA LYS A 32 2.93 5.35 -5.99
C LYS A 32 1.61 5.48 -6.76
N TRP A 33 0.50 5.68 -6.04
CA TRP A 33 -0.86 5.56 -6.61
C TRP A 33 -1.13 6.54 -7.76
N ASP A 34 -0.43 7.67 -7.79
CA ASP A 34 -0.59 8.78 -8.73
C ASP A 34 0.18 8.58 -10.05
N ILE A 35 1.03 7.56 -10.18
CA ILE A 35 1.75 7.29 -11.45
C ILE A 35 0.82 6.80 -12.56
N ASN A 36 -0.34 6.24 -12.21
CA ASN A 36 -1.38 5.83 -13.15
C ASN A 36 -2.76 5.75 -12.47
N ALA A 37 -3.57 6.81 -12.63
CA ALA A 37 -4.87 6.92 -11.98
C ALA A 37 -5.88 5.83 -12.41
N GLU A 38 -5.84 5.39 -13.68
CA GLU A 38 -6.73 4.36 -14.21
C GLU A 38 -6.44 3.01 -13.55
N ASN A 39 -5.16 2.60 -13.53
CA ASN A 39 -4.76 1.35 -12.88
C ASN A 39 -4.96 1.40 -11.36
N THR A 40 -4.78 2.55 -10.72
CA THR A 40 -5.11 2.73 -9.31
C THR A 40 -6.59 2.51 -9.07
N GLN A 41 -7.47 2.99 -9.95
CA GLN A 41 -8.90 2.69 -9.84
C GLN A 41 -9.18 1.19 -9.99
N VAL A 42 -8.51 0.50 -10.92
CA VAL A 42 -8.62 -0.96 -11.05
C VAL A 42 -8.19 -1.69 -9.77
N LEU A 43 -7.14 -1.23 -9.09
CA LEU A 43 -6.69 -1.75 -7.80
C LEU A 43 -7.74 -1.53 -6.70
N ARG A 44 -8.30 -0.32 -6.58
CA ARG A 44 -9.36 0.00 -5.61
C ARG A 44 -10.58 -0.89 -5.81
N ASP A 45 -11.04 -1.02 -7.04
CA ASP A 45 -12.19 -1.85 -7.40
C ASP A 45 -11.92 -3.34 -7.11
N TYR A 46 -10.69 -3.81 -7.36
CA TYR A 46 -10.30 -5.17 -7.00
C TYR A 46 -10.34 -5.38 -5.48
N CYS A 47 -9.76 -4.48 -4.69
CA CYS A 47 -9.76 -4.58 -3.23
C CYS A 47 -11.18 -4.58 -2.67
N ALA A 48 -12.05 -3.67 -3.16
CA ALA A 48 -13.45 -3.63 -2.77
C ALA A 48 -14.19 -4.93 -3.09
N ARG A 49 -14.02 -5.49 -4.29
CA ARG A 49 -14.64 -6.77 -4.68
C ARG A 49 -14.17 -7.96 -3.85
N GLN A 50 -12.91 -7.96 -3.42
CA GLN A 50 -12.33 -9.02 -2.59
C GLN A 50 -12.50 -8.78 -1.08
N SER A 51 -13.21 -7.72 -0.68
CA SER A 51 -13.33 -7.30 0.73
C SER A 51 -11.96 -7.12 1.42
N LEU A 52 -10.95 -6.66 0.68
CA LEU A 52 -9.63 -6.36 1.20
C LEU A 52 -9.60 -4.91 1.70
N PRO A 53 -9.39 -4.67 3.00
CA PRO A 53 -9.23 -3.32 3.53
C PRO A 53 -8.05 -2.61 2.87
N LEU A 54 -8.25 -1.35 2.49
CA LEU A 54 -7.16 -0.48 2.06
C LEU A 54 -6.58 0.23 3.29
N LEU A 55 -5.32 -0.05 3.60
CA LEU A 55 -4.55 0.65 4.62
C LEU A 55 -4.13 2.05 4.17
N GLY A 56 -4.22 2.38 2.89
CA GLY A 56 -3.88 3.70 2.39
C GLY A 56 -3.21 3.66 1.02
N GLU A 57 -2.87 4.85 0.55
CA GLU A 57 -2.27 5.08 -0.76
C GLU A 57 -1.09 6.04 -0.60
N ILE A 58 0.10 5.61 -1.02
CA ILE A 58 1.33 6.40 -0.93
C ILE A 58 1.52 7.09 -2.29
N PRO A 59 1.61 8.44 -2.35
CA PRO A 59 1.91 9.13 -3.61
C PRO A 59 3.35 8.87 -4.05
N TYR A 60 3.65 9.11 -5.32
CA TYR A 60 5.01 9.16 -5.81
C TYR A 60 5.70 10.39 -5.21
N ASP A 61 6.79 10.15 -4.49
CA ASP A 61 7.50 11.18 -3.73
C ASP A 61 9.00 10.91 -3.84
N THR A 62 9.76 11.87 -4.38
CA THR A 62 11.21 11.73 -4.57
C THR A 62 11.96 11.71 -3.25
N THR A 63 11.36 12.23 -2.19
CA THR A 63 11.98 12.25 -0.86
C THR A 63 12.15 10.85 -0.26
N VAL A 64 11.44 9.84 -0.79
CA VAL A 64 11.69 8.42 -0.47
C VAL A 64 13.09 8.00 -0.91
N THR A 65 13.49 8.39 -2.13
CA THR A 65 14.83 8.06 -2.65
C THR A 65 15.92 8.84 -1.92
N GLU A 66 15.64 10.09 -1.55
CA GLU A 66 16.54 10.92 -0.74
C GLU A 66 16.78 10.28 0.64
N ALA A 67 15.70 9.90 1.35
CA ALA A 67 15.77 9.23 2.64
C ALA A 67 16.58 7.92 2.57
N LEU A 68 16.37 7.13 1.52
CA LEU A 68 17.15 5.90 1.28
C LEU A 68 18.63 6.18 1.03
N ALA A 69 18.96 7.25 0.30
CA ALA A 69 20.35 7.63 0.03
C ALA A 69 21.07 8.13 1.29
N GLU A 70 20.33 8.71 2.24
CA GLU A 70 20.82 9.13 3.55
C GLU A 70 20.76 8.03 4.61
N GLU A 71 20.25 6.84 4.27
CA GLU A 71 20.05 5.71 5.18
C GLU A 71 19.15 6.02 6.40
N VAL A 72 18.22 6.98 6.24
CA VAL A 72 17.28 7.40 7.27
C VAL A 72 15.87 6.87 6.93
N PRO A 73 15.11 6.32 7.90
CA PRO A 73 13.71 5.98 7.68
C PRO A 73 12.91 7.18 7.16
N LEU A 74 12.08 7.00 6.14
CA LEU A 74 11.29 8.09 5.53
C LEU A 74 10.52 8.94 6.55
N VAL A 75 9.91 8.28 7.54
CA VAL A 75 9.11 8.91 8.60
C VAL A 75 9.95 9.72 9.60
N GLU A 76 11.26 9.49 9.64
CA GLU A 76 12.23 10.27 10.42
C GLU A 76 12.92 11.34 9.56
N HIS A 77 13.03 11.10 8.25
CA HIS A 77 13.67 11.99 7.28
C HIS A 77 12.85 13.27 7.04
N ASN A 78 11.52 13.17 6.89
CA ASN A 78 10.65 14.34 6.71
C ASN A 78 9.19 14.09 7.11
N GLN A 79 8.35 15.11 6.93
CA GLN A 79 6.89 15.08 7.16
C GLN A 79 6.09 15.25 5.86
N GLY A 80 6.65 14.79 4.74
CA GLY A 80 6.06 14.88 3.41
C GLY A 80 4.90 13.91 3.18
N PRO A 81 4.20 14.02 2.03
CA PRO A 81 2.99 13.25 1.75
C PRO A 81 3.20 11.72 1.84
N ALA A 82 4.32 11.19 1.36
CA ALA A 82 4.60 9.76 1.47
C ALA A 82 4.85 9.32 2.93
N ALA A 83 5.58 10.12 3.71
CA ALA A 83 5.81 9.84 5.14
C ALA A 83 4.51 9.83 5.94
N GLN A 84 3.62 10.80 5.67
CA GLN A 84 2.30 10.88 6.28
C GLN A 84 1.43 9.67 5.90
N ALA A 85 1.38 9.32 4.62
CA ALA A 85 0.60 8.18 4.14
C ALA A 85 1.04 6.85 4.77
N VAL A 86 2.35 6.63 4.93
CA VAL A 86 2.91 5.47 5.63
C VAL A 86 2.51 5.46 7.10
N THR A 87 2.64 6.60 7.79
CA THR A 87 2.31 6.74 9.21
C THR A 87 0.82 6.48 9.48
N GLU A 88 -0.07 7.05 8.66
CA GLU A 88 -1.51 6.78 8.77
C GLU A 88 -1.85 5.33 8.44
N GLY A 89 -1.19 4.75 7.43
CA GLY A 89 -1.39 3.36 7.05
C GLY A 89 -0.97 2.40 8.15
N TRP A 90 0.10 2.72 8.89
CA TRP A 90 0.49 1.98 10.09
C TRP A 90 -0.60 2.03 11.17
N GLY A 91 -1.14 3.21 11.48
CA GLY A 91 -2.23 3.33 12.47
C GLY A 91 -3.47 2.52 12.08
N ARG A 92 -3.82 2.46 10.79
CA ARG A 92 -4.92 1.60 10.30
C ARG A 92 -4.58 0.11 10.41
N ALA A 93 -3.32 -0.27 10.20
CA ALA A 93 -2.86 -1.65 10.37
C ALA A 93 -2.93 -2.08 11.86
N GLU A 94 -2.50 -1.22 12.79
CA GLU A 94 -2.61 -1.47 14.23
C GLU A 94 -4.07 -1.67 14.66
N GLN A 95 -4.99 -0.84 14.16
CA GLN A 95 -6.43 -0.97 14.43
C GLN A 95 -6.99 -2.30 13.91
N MET A 96 -6.62 -2.70 12.69
CA MET A 96 -7.02 -3.98 12.11
C MET A 96 -6.51 -5.14 12.97
N LEU A 97 -5.24 -5.14 13.33
CA LEU A 97 -4.63 -6.19 14.15
C LEU A 97 -5.26 -6.29 15.55
N ALA A 98 -5.62 -5.16 16.15
CA ALA A 98 -6.32 -5.13 17.44
C ALA A 98 -7.76 -5.67 17.37
N SER A 99 -8.32 -5.83 16.16
CA SER A 99 -9.68 -6.33 15.92
C SER A 99 -9.74 -7.81 15.51
N LEU A 100 -8.59 -8.47 15.33
CA LEU A 100 -8.46 -9.90 15.05
C LEU A 100 -8.46 -10.74 16.33
#